data_AF-A0A442NLR4-F1
#
_entry.id   AF-A0A442NLR4-F1
#
_cell.length_a   1.000
_cell.length_b   1.000
_cell.length_c   1.000
_cell.angle_alpha   90.00
_cell.angle_beta   90.00
_cell.angle_gamma   90.00
#
_symmetry.space_group_name_H-M   'P 1'
#
loop_
_entity.id
_entity.type
_entity.pdbx_description
1 polymer ?
#
loop_
_entity_poly.entity_id
_entity_poly.type
_entity_poly.pdbx_seq_one_letter_code
_entity_poly.pdbx_strand_id
1 'polypeptide(L)'
;MAGVAPEGVSGMSDWSAADLQALRDLAGQGLSAAQIAARLPGERSRNAVISKLKRGKGTFGALLGQPKNQAIGRATPKTETPPKRKYRPVRRVTGIAPPIAPASPVELLFRSPDCTHFSKPAEVKVVANLPATLPITFLEAVMTDRCLHYAGSPFDPDGPDMPVCGAARARGVLGTRYCRRHLTLQRQVAA
;
A
#
# COMPACT_ATOMS: atom_id res chain seq x y z
N MET A 1 -39.42 -26.31 38.20
CA MET A 1 -38.04 -26.39 37.68
C MET A 1 -38.00 -25.62 36.37
N ALA A 2 -37.26 -24.52 36.37
CA ALA A 2 -37.23 -23.55 35.28
C ALA A 2 -36.52 -24.15 34.05
N GLY A 3 -37.19 -24.07 32.90
CA GLY A 3 -36.62 -24.44 31.60
C GLY A 3 -35.55 -23.44 31.21
N VAL A 4 -34.32 -23.91 31.07
CA VAL A 4 -33.18 -23.17 30.56
C VAL A 4 -33.40 -22.99 29.06
N ALA A 5 -33.62 -21.75 28.62
CA ALA A 5 -33.63 -21.39 27.21
C ALA A 5 -32.22 -21.56 26.62
N PRO A 6 -32.07 -22.10 25.41
CA PRO A 6 -30.77 -22.12 24.75
C PRO A 6 -30.37 -20.68 24.40
N GLU A 7 -29.27 -20.20 24.99
CA GLU A 7 -28.58 -19.00 24.56
C GLU A 7 -28.16 -19.19 23.09
N GLY A 8 -28.96 -18.62 22.20
CA GLY A 8 -28.63 -18.49 20.80
C GLY A 8 -27.46 -17.53 20.68
N VAL A 9 -26.28 -18.07 20.41
CA VAL A 9 -25.12 -17.34 19.91
C VAL A 9 -25.52 -16.72 18.55
N SER A 10 -26.12 -15.52 18.61
CA SER A 10 -26.49 -14.75 17.43
C SER A 10 -25.21 -14.17 16.82
N GLY A 11 -24.75 -14.82 15.76
CA GLY A 11 -23.57 -14.43 15.01
C GLY A 11 -23.67 -13.00 14.50
N MET A 12 -22.64 -12.21 14.79
CA MET A 12 -21.95 -11.25 13.91
C MET A 12 -22.72 -10.68 12.69
N SER A 13 -23.97 -10.21 12.77
CA SER A 13 -24.61 -9.25 11.83
C SER A 13 -26.11 -8.99 12.04
N ASP A 14 -26.77 -9.62 13.01
CA ASP A 14 -28.22 -9.44 13.14
C ASP A 14 -28.55 -8.09 13.78
N TRP A 15 -28.81 -7.09 12.95
CA TRP A 15 -29.33 -5.79 13.38
C TRP A 15 -30.81 -5.95 13.71
N SER A 16 -31.17 -5.84 14.99
CA SER A 16 -32.57 -5.85 15.39
C SER A 16 -33.28 -4.56 14.91
N ALA A 17 -34.60 -4.60 14.77
CA ALA A 17 -35.37 -3.39 14.44
C ALA A 17 -35.20 -2.29 15.50
N ALA A 18 -35.05 -2.68 16.77
CA ALA A 18 -34.75 -1.76 17.87
C ALA A 18 -33.36 -1.12 17.72
N ASP A 19 -32.34 -1.88 17.30
CA ASP A 19 -30.99 -1.38 17.04
C ASP A 19 -30.98 -0.34 15.92
N LEU A 20 -31.78 -0.57 14.88
CA LEU A 20 -31.89 0.34 13.73
C LEU A 20 -32.59 1.65 14.09
N GLN A 21 -33.61 1.59 14.95
CA GLN A 21 -34.28 2.78 15.45
C GLN A 21 -33.34 3.60 16.35
N ALA A 22 -32.67 2.95 17.30
CA ALA A 22 -31.67 3.59 18.15
C ALA A 22 -30.52 4.21 17.33
N LEU A 23 -30.07 3.52 16.28
CA LEU A 23 -29.06 4.04 15.35
C LEU A 23 -29.52 5.34 14.67
N ARG A 24 -30.78 5.40 14.23
CA ARG A 24 -31.37 6.59 13.60
C ARG A 24 -31.43 7.76 14.57
N ASP A 25 -31.88 7.53 15.79
CA ASP A 25 -32.03 8.57 16.80
C ASP A 25 -30.65 9.12 17.23
N LEU A 26 -29.67 8.23 17.45
CA LEU A 26 -28.30 8.61 17.80
C LEU A 26 -27.55 9.30 16.65
N ALA A 27 -27.79 8.89 15.40
CA ALA A 27 -27.25 9.57 14.23
C ALA A 27 -27.88 10.97 14.06
N GLY A 28 -29.17 11.13 14.36
CA GLY A 28 -29.86 12.42 14.37
C GLY A 28 -29.31 13.41 15.39
N GLN A 29 -28.76 12.93 16.50
CA GLN A 29 -28.08 13.75 17.51
C GLN A 29 -26.69 14.28 17.06
N GLY A 30 -26.22 13.88 15.86
CA GLY A 30 -24.93 14.31 15.34
C GLY A 30 -23.73 13.64 16.00
N LEU A 31 -23.94 12.51 16.68
CA LEU A 31 -22.87 11.77 17.35
C LEU A 31 -21.93 11.11 16.34
N SER A 32 -20.66 10.95 16.73
CA SER A 32 -19.69 10.20 15.93
C SER A 32 -19.97 8.69 15.98
N ALA A 33 -19.56 7.96 14.96
CA ALA A 33 -19.77 6.50 14.89
C ALA A 33 -19.22 5.72 16.10
N ALA A 34 -18.13 6.21 16.73
CA ALA A 34 -17.57 5.59 17.94
C ALA A 34 -18.49 5.80 19.15
N GLN A 35 -19.06 6.99 19.30
CA GLN A 35 -20.02 7.31 20.36
C GLN A 35 -21.33 6.57 20.18
N ILE A 36 -21.80 6.42 18.94
CA ILE A 36 -22.99 5.63 18.61
C ILE A 36 -22.75 4.16 18.98
N ALA A 37 -21.60 3.59 18.59
CA ALA A 37 -21.22 2.22 18.93
C ALA A 37 -21.23 1.95 20.44
N ALA A 38 -20.76 2.91 21.26
CA ALA A 38 -20.75 2.79 22.72
C ALA A 38 -22.14 2.90 23.36
N ARG A 39 -23.14 3.44 22.67
CA ARG A 39 -24.50 3.66 23.19
C ARG A 39 -25.55 2.69 22.64
N LEU A 40 -25.21 1.93 21.61
CA LEU A 40 -26.13 0.95 21.04
C LEU A 40 -26.25 -0.27 21.96
N PRO A 41 -27.45 -0.86 22.06
CA PRO A 41 -27.62 -2.16 22.68
C PRO A 41 -26.90 -3.22 21.82
N GLY A 42 -25.99 -3.96 22.44
CA GLY A 42 -25.12 -4.93 21.79
C GLY A 42 -23.74 -4.35 21.45
N GLU A 43 -22.69 -5.15 21.68
CA GLU A 43 -21.30 -4.75 21.41
C GLU A 43 -21.07 -4.59 19.90
N ARG A 44 -21.37 -3.40 19.38
CA ARG A 44 -21.15 -3.06 17.97
C ARG A 44 -19.86 -2.30 17.81
N SER A 45 -19.01 -2.73 16.90
CA SER A 45 -17.81 -1.97 16.54
C SER A 45 -18.18 -0.69 15.79
N ARG A 46 -17.35 0.35 15.92
CA ARG A 46 -17.44 1.59 15.11
C ARG A 46 -17.61 1.29 13.62
N ASN A 47 -16.89 0.29 13.11
CA ASN A 47 -16.92 -0.07 11.69
C ASN A 47 -18.25 -0.71 11.27
N ALA A 48 -18.91 -1.45 12.17
CA ALA A 48 -20.24 -2.00 11.92
C ALA A 48 -21.27 -0.86 11.77
N VAL A 49 -21.21 0.16 12.65
CA VAL A 49 -22.07 1.35 12.58
C VAL A 49 -21.85 2.13 11.28
N ILE A 50 -20.60 2.42 10.93
CA ILE A 50 -20.27 3.13 9.66
C ILE A 50 -20.77 2.34 8.47
N SER A 51 -20.54 1.02 8.45
CA SER A 51 -20.96 0.15 7.36
C SER A 51 -22.47 0.12 7.23
N LYS A 52 -23.21 0.08 8.35
CA LYS A 52 -24.68 0.06 8.33
C LYS A 52 -25.27 1.37 7.85
N LEU A 53 -24.76 2.51 8.32
CA LEU A 53 -25.19 3.84 7.87
C LEU A 53 -24.89 4.07 6.38
N LYS A 54 -23.70 3.65 5.91
CA LYS A 54 -23.35 3.73 4.48
C LYS A 54 -24.24 2.86 3.61
N ARG A 55 -24.51 1.61 4.01
CA ARG A 55 -25.37 0.68 3.26
C ARG A 55 -26.84 1.10 3.28
N GLY A 56 -27.30 1.70 4.37
CA GLY A 56 -28.65 2.23 4.51
C GLY A 56 -28.94 3.48 3.68
N LYS A 57 -27.94 4.10 3.03
CA LYS A 57 -28.13 5.30 2.17
C LYS A 57 -28.99 6.40 2.83
N GLY A 58 -28.88 6.57 4.15
CA GLY A 58 -29.64 7.56 4.92
C GLY A 58 -30.91 7.06 5.61
N THR A 59 -31.35 5.81 5.39
CA THR A 59 -32.55 5.25 6.07
C THR A 59 -32.40 5.19 7.59
N PHE A 60 -31.18 4.92 8.06
CA PHE A 60 -30.83 4.82 9.48
C PHE A 60 -30.11 6.07 9.99
N GLY A 61 -30.26 7.20 9.28
CA GLY A 61 -29.53 8.45 9.53
C GLY A 61 -28.23 8.56 8.74
N ALA A 62 -27.58 9.72 8.87
CA ALA A 62 -26.28 10.01 8.27
C ALA A 62 -25.37 10.58 9.36
N LEU A 63 -24.12 10.12 9.40
CA LEU A 63 -23.12 10.78 10.22
C LEU A 63 -22.91 12.17 9.64
N LEU A 64 -23.00 13.20 10.48
CA LEU A 64 -22.54 14.54 10.13
C LEU A 64 -21.06 14.40 9.76
N GLY A 65 -20.76 14.57 8.48
CA GLY A 65 -19.42 14.45 7.97
C GLY A 65 -18.52 15.42 8.73
N GLN A 66 -17.30 14.97 9.07
CA GLN A 66 -16.23 15.90 9.38
C GLN A 66 -16.19 16.97 8.27
N PRO A 67 -16.00 18.26 8.59
CA PRO A 67 -15.87 19.29 7.58
C PRO A 67 -14.81 18.79 6.58
N LYS A 68 -15.24 18.57 5.34
CA LYS A 68 -14.31 18.18 4.28
C LYS A 68 -13.29 19.30 4.22
N ASN A 69 -12.03 19.01 4.54
CA ASN A 69 -10.93 19.93 4.31
C ASN A 69 -11.04 20.38 2.84
N GLN A 70 -11.52 21.61 2.63
CA GLN A 70 -11.72 22.22 1.30
C GLN A 70 -10.38 22.44 0.56
N ALA A 71 -9.27 21.98 1.13
CA ALA A 71 -7.95 21.98 0.53
C ALA A 71 -7.81 20.99 -0.66
N ILE A 72 -8.76 20.07 -0.85
CA ILE A 72 -8.84 19.23 -2.07
C ILE A 72 -9.72 19.97 -3.08
N GLY A 73 -9.23 21.12 -3.58
CA GLY A 73 -10.07 21.97 -4.42
C GLY A 73 -9.43 23.23 -4.99
N ARG A 74 -8.15 23.52 -4.73
CA ARG A 74 -7.43 24.50 -5.57
C ARG A 74 -7.22 23.88 -6.94
N ALA A 75 -8.18 24.16 -7.82
CA ALA A 75 -8.03 24.05 -9.26
C ALA A 75 -6.70 24.71 -9.65
N THR A 76 -5.74 23.90 -10.06
CA THR A 76 -4.65 24.40 -10.88
C THR A 76 -5.29 24.96 -12.15
N PRO A 77 -4.95 26.19 -12.58
CA PRO A 77 -5.48 26.72 -13.83
C PRO A 77 -5.11 25.75 -14.94
N LYS A 78 -6.11 25.35 -15.75
CA LYS A 78 -5.91 24.59 -16.98
C LYS A 78 -5.06 25.45 -17.92
N THR A 79 -3.75 25.30 -17.86
CA THR A 79 -2.88 25.82 -18.91
C THR A 79 -3.13 24.95 -20.13
N GLU A 80 -3.69 25.57 -21.15
CA GLU A 80 -3.97 24.97 -22.44
C GLU A 80 -2.66 24.48 -23.07
N THR A 81 -2.73 23.26 -23.63
CA THR A 81 -1.71 22.61 -24.47
C THR A 81 -0.41 22.14 -23.78
N PRO A 82 -0.16 20.82 -23.69
CA PRO A 82 1.17 20.32 -23.38
C PRO A 82 2.13 20.64 -24.54
N PRO A 83 3.36 21.12 -24.30
CA PRO A 83 4.32 21.37 -25.37
C PRO A 83 4.64 20.04 -26.08
N LYS A 84 4.37 19.99 -27.40
CA LYS A 84 4.72 18.85 -28.25
C LYS A 84 6.22 18.60 -28.14
N ARG A 85 6.61 17.48 -27.50
CA ARG A 85 8.01 17.01 -27.50
C ARG A 85 8.45 16.81 -28.95
N LYS A 86 9.45 17.57 -29.40
CA LYS A 86 10.11 17.35 -30.69
C LYS A 86 10.78 15.97 -30.62
N TYR A 87 10.36 15.07 -31.51
CA TYR A 87 10.96 13.75 -31.69
C TYR A 87 12.43 13.91 -32.07
N ARG A 88 13.34 13.34 -31.27
CA ARG A 88 14.76 13.29 -31.58
C ARG A 88 15.01 11.98 -32.34
N PRO A 89 15.47 12.00 -33.59
CA PRO A 89 15.74 10.76 -34.32
C PRO A 89 16.88 10.00 -33.64
N VAL A 90 16.63 8.72 -33.38
CA VAL A 90 17.62 7.77 -32.84
C VAL A 90 18.74 7.62 -33.87
N ARG A 91 20.00 7.87 -33.47
CA ARG A 91 21.18 7.57 -34.31
C ARG A 91 21.19 6.07 -34.61
N ARG A 92 21.08 5.71 -35.90
CA ARG A 92 21.33 4.35 -36.36
C ARG A 92 22.81 4.04 -36.16
N VAL A 93 23.10 3.01 -35.38
CA VAL A 93 24.43 2.40 -35.31
C VAL A 93 24.57 1.55 -36.58
N THR A 94 25.49 1.94 -37.46
CA THR A 94 25.95 1.13 -38.59
C THR A 94 26.78 -0.03 -38.06
N GLY A 95 26.20 -1.23 -38.03
CA GLY A 95 26.95 -2.47 -37.89
C GLY A 95 27.51 -2.89 -39.25
N ILE A 96 28.83 -2.96 -39.38
CA ILE A 96 29.49 -3.66 -40.49
C ILE A 96 29.89 -5.03 -39.96
N ALA A 97 29.32 -6.09 -40.52
CA ALA A 97 29.86 -7.45 -40.47
C ALA A 97 29.52 -8.18 -41.79
N PRO A 98 30.42 -9.02 -42.33
CA PRO A 98 30.32 -9.63 -43.66
C PRO A 98 29.34 -10.82 -43.71
N PRO A 99 28.92 -11.28 -44.92
CA PRO A 99 27.76 -12.14 -45.09
C PRO A 99 28.06 -13.60 -44.74
N ILE A 100 27.18 -14.22 -43.95
CA ILE A 100 27.11 -15.67 -43.77
C ILE A 100 25.90 -16.18 -44.56
N ALA A 101 26.13 -17.27 -45.31
CA ALA A 101 25.24 -17.87 -46.31
C ALA A 101 23.83 -18.25 -45.80
N PRO A 102 22.82 -18.34 -46.69
CA PRO A 102 21.42 -18.55 -46.31
C PRO A 102 21.13 -20.03 -46.00
N ALA A 103 20.83 -20.33 -44.74
CA ALA A 103 20.10 -21.55 -44.36
C ALA A 103 18.62 -21.20 -44.17
N SER A 104 17.74 -22.02 -44.77
CA SER A 104 16.29 -21.81 -44.91
C SER A 104 15.53 -21.65 -43.57
N PRO A 105 14.47 -20.81 -43.48
CA PRO A 105 13.87 -20.44 -42.21
C PRO A 105 12.47 -21.04 -42.04
N VAL A 106 12.31 -22.24 -41.47
CA VAL A 106 10.97 -22.69 -41.00
C VAL A 106 10.98 -23.52 -39.70
N GLU A 107 12.02 -24.29 -39.35
CA GLU A 107 11.91 -25.21 -38.19
C GLU A 107 12.45 -24.70 -36.84
N LEU A 108 12.96 -23.47 -36.75
CA LEU A 108 13.52 -22.93 -35.49
C LEU A 108 12.53 -22.15 -34.63
N LEU A 109 11.25 -22.03 -35.02
CA LEU A 109 10.24 -21.25 -34.29
C LEU A 109 9.46 -22.02 -33.22
N PHE A 110 9.70 -23.33 -33.05
CA PHE A 110 9.04 -24.15 -32.03
C PHE A 110 9.99 -24.84 -31.06
N ARG A 111 11.28 -24.47 -31.03
CA ARG A 111 12.15 -24.90 -29.94
C ARG A 111 12.12 -23.84 -28.86
N SER A 112 11.18 -23.99 -27.93
CA SER A 112 11.28 -23.35 -26.61
C SER A 112 12.70 -23.56 -26.08
N PRO A 113 13.47 -22.50 -25.77
CA PRO A 113 14.75 -22.70 -25.11
C PRO A 113 14.48 -23.45 -23.81
N ASP A 114 15.25 -24.49 -23.54
CA ASP A 114 15.18 -25.21 -22.27
C ASP A 114 15.44 -24.21 -21.15
N CYS A 115 14.36 -23.73 -20.52
CA CYS A 115 14.39 -22.82 -19.39
C CYS A 115 14.93 -23.57 -18.16
N THR A 116 16.22 -23.86 -18.16
CA THR A 116 16.98 -24.39 -17.01
C THR A 116 17.64 -23.27 -16.21
N HIS A 117 17.21 -22.01 -16.40
CA HIS A 117 17.58 -20.90 -15.53
C HIS A 117 16.70 -20.87 -14.27
N PHE A 118 16.70 -21.97 -13.52
CA PHE A 118 16.60 -21.84 -12.06
C PHE A 118 17.93 -21.23 -11.60
N SER A 119 18.05 -19.91 -11.71
CA SER A 119 19.12 -19.18 -11.06
C SER A 119 19.00 -19.45 -9.57
N LYS A 120 19.83 -20.36 -9.06
CA LYS A 120 19.99 -20.57 -7.62
C LYS A 120 20.18 -19.18 -7.01
N PRO A 121 19.45 -18.80 -5.94
CA PRO A 121 19.70 -17.56 -5.26
C PRO A 121 21.18 -17.53 -4.88
N ALA A 122 21.90 -16.52 -5.37
CA ALA A 122 23.32 -16.41 -5.10
C ALA A 122 23.54 -16.50 -3.59
N GLU A 123 24.40 -17.43 -3.17
CA GLU A 123 24.73 -17.65 -1.78
C GLU A 123 25.26 -16.32 -1.20
N VAL A 124 24.45 -15.68 -0.36
CA VAL A 124 24.82 -14.43 0.28
C VAL A 124 25.78 -14.79 1.41
N LYS A 125 27.09 -14.70 1.14
CA LYS A 125 28.10 -14.68 2.20
C LYS A 125 27.78 -13.49 3.11
N VAL A 126 27.21 -13.77 4.26
CA VAL A 126 26.93 -12.76 5.28
C VAL A 126 28.28 -12.35 5.85
N VAL A 127 28.83 -11.25 5.36
CA VAL A 127 30.03 -10.65 5.95
C VAL A 127 29.63 -10.11 7.32
N ALA A 128 29.93 -10.90 8.35
CA ALA A 128 29.85 -10.45 9.73
C ALA A 128 30.85 -9.30 9.91
N ASN A 129 30.39 -8.19 10.48
CA ASN A 129 31.20 -7.01 10.84
C ASN A 129 31.48 -5.98 9.73
N LEU A 130 30.51 -5.68 8.88
CA LEU A 130 30.43 -4.32 8.34
C LEU A 130 29.95 -3.37 9.46
N PRO A 131 30.52 -2.16 9.60
CA PRO A 131 30.02 -1.19 10.57
C PRO A 131 28.52 -1.00 10.32
N ALA A 132 27.71 -1.22 11.36
CA ALA A 132 26.28 -0.95 11.28
C ALA A 132 26.14 0.52 10.86
N THR A 133 25.63 0.77 9.66
CA THR A 133 25.40 2.13 9.19
C THR A 133 24.49 2.79 10.21
N LEU A 134 25.00 3.83 10.88
CA LEU A 134 24.22 4.55 11.87
C LEU A 134 22.94 5.06 11.19
N PRO A 135 21.79 4.96 11.85
CA PRO A 135 20.57 5.53 11.33
C PRO A 135 20.75 7.04 11.09
N ILE A 136 20.20 7.54 9.99
CA ILE A 136 20.25 8.95 9.60
C ILE A 136 18.84 9.51 9.56
N THR A 137 18.71 10.84 9.47
CA THR A 137 17.38 11.47 9.35
C THR A 137 16.73 11.12 8.01
N PHE A 138 15.40 11.14 7.95
CA PHE A 138 14.66 10.86 6.72
C PHE A 138 15.08 11.79 5.57
N LEU A 139 15.18 13.10 5.86
CA LEU A 139 15.57 14.10 4.87
C LEU A 139 16.98 13.83 4.33
N GLU A 140 17.93 13.54 5.21
CA GLU A 140 19.30 13.20 4.80
C GLU A 140 19.31 11.95 3.89
N ALA A 141 18.52 10.93 4.22
CA ALA A 141 18.43 9.72 3.41
C ALA A 141 17.80 9.94 2.03
N VAL A 142 16.84 10.87 1.92
CA VAL A 142 16.28 11.28 0.63
C VAL A 142 17.35 11.99 -0.19
N MET A 143 18.07 12.94 0.41
CA MET A 143 19.08 13.76 -0.28
C MET A 143 20.33 12.98 -0.68
N THR A 144 20.70 11.94 0.08
CA THR A 144 21.91 11.14 -0.14
C THR A 144 21.64 9.77 -0.79
N ASP A 145 20.43 9.56 -1.32
CA ASP A 145 20.00 8.33 -2.00
C ASP A 145 20.18 7.05 -1.14
N ARG A 146 19.84 7.14 0.15
CA ARG A 146 19.96 6.06 1.12
C ARG A 146 18.62 5.36 1.40
N CYS A 147 18.69 4.26 2.12
CA CYS A 147 17.56 3.42 2.47
C CYS A 147 16.55 4.16 3.37
N LEU A 148 15.29 4.21 2.94
CA LEU A 148 14.18 4.91 3.63
C LEU A 148 13.38 4.00 4.60
N HIS A 149 13.98 2.91 5.07
CA HIS A 149 13.29 2.04 6.04
C HIS A 149 13.45 2.64 7.45
N TYR A 150 12.35 2.89 8.16
CA TYR A 150 12.38 3.39 9.52
C TYR A 150 13.08 2.40 10.46
N ALA A 151 13.97 2.91 11.32
CA ALA A 151 14.66 2.10 12.32
C ALA A 151 13.79 1.85 13.57
N GLY A 152 12.76 2.68 13.77
CA GLY A 152 11.79 2.59 14.88
C GLY A 152 10.38 2.21 14.43
N SER A 153 9.42 2.29 15.35
CA SER A 153 8.01 2.03 15.04
C SER A 153 7.44 3.19 14.22
N PRO A 154 6.78 2.94 13.07
CA PRO A 154 6.21 3.99 12.23
C PRO A 154 5.18 4.90 12.91
N PHE A 155 4.71 4.53 14.11
CA PHE A 155 3.71 5.26 14.89
C PHE A 155 4.29 5.98 16.11
N ASP A 156 5.62 6.00 16.25
CA ASP A 156 6.28 6.74 17.32
C ASP A 156 6.11 8.26 17.10
N PRO A 157 6.05 9.05 18.20
CA PRO A 157 5.73 10.48 18.16
C PRO A 157 6.77 11.34 17.42
N ASP A 158 7.94 10.78 17.12
CA ASP A 158 9.10 11.49 16.55
C ASP A 158 8.95 11.86 15.06
N GLY A 159 7.87 11.43 14.39
CA GLY A 159 7.47 11.97 13.09
C GLY A 159 8.58 11.96 12.01
N PRO A 160 8.78 13.04 11.22
CA PRO A 160 9.76 13.08 10.13
C PRO A 160 11.23 13.07 10.60
N ASP A 161 11.47 13.31 11.88
CA ASP A 161 12.79 13.21 12.51
C ASP A 161 13.13 11.78 12.91
N MET A 162 12.19 10.84 12.73
CA MET A 162 12.41 9.44 13.00
C MET A 162 13.56 8.89 12.13
N PRO A 163 14.57 8.26 12.75
CA PRO A 163 15.73 7.78 12.02
C PRO A 163 15.36 6.66 11.05
N VAL A 164 16.00 6.69 9.89
CA VAL A 164 15.92 5.65 8.86
C VAL A 164 17.25 4.92 8.74
N CYS A 165 17.20 3.70 8.21
CA CYS A 165 18.33 2.77 8.10
C CYS A 165 19.62 3.38 7.53
N GLY A 166 19.55 4.32 6.58
CA GLY A 166 20.74 5.02 6.06
C GLY A 166 21.70 4.17 5.22
N ALA A 167 21.50 2.85 5.12
CA ALA A 167 22.31 1.98 4.27
C ALA A 167 22.18 2.34 2.79
N ALA A 168 23.20 1.97 1.99
CA ALA A 168 23.16 2.16 0.54
C ALA A 168 21.98 1.41 -0.10
N ARG A 169 21.28 2.06 -1.04
CA ARG A 169 20.18 1.44 -1.78
C ARG A 169 20.64 0.25 -2.62
N ALA A 170 19.76 -0.70 -2.82
CA ALA A 170 20.04 -1.86 -3.66
C ALA A 170 20.24 -1.43 -5.12
N ARG A 171 21.45 -1.66 -5.65
CA ARG A 171 21.73 -1.47 -7.09
C ARG A 171 21.12 -2.63 -7.89
N GLY A 172 20.63 -2.31 -9.09
CA GLY A 172 20.09 -3.29 -10.04
C GLY A 172 18.61 -3.64 -9.87
N VAL A 173 17.90 -3.00 -8.94
CA VAL A 173 16.44 -3.13 -8.79
C VAL A 173 15.79 -1.79 -9.06
N LEU A 174 15.07 -1.67 -10.17
CA LEU A 174 14.43 -0.42 -10.61
C LEU A 174 13.34 0.01 -9.62
N GLY A 175 13.29 1.32 -9.34
CA GLY A 175 12.23 1.93 -8.53
C GLY A 175 12.33 1.70 -7.02
N THR A 176 13.40 1.09 -6.51
CA THR A 176 13.51 0.81 -5.07
C THR A 176 14.07 1.97 -4.26
N ARG A 177 13.55 2.14 -3.04
CA ARG A 177 14.02 3.12 -2.05
C ARG A 177 14.75 2.50 -0.87
N TYR A 178 15.00 1.19 -0.93
CA TYR A 178 15.45 0.39 0.20
C TYR A 178 16.77 -0.32 -0.11
N CYS A 179 17.51 -0.66 0.95
CA CYS A 179 18.67 -1.54 0.84
C CYS A 179 18.22 -2.99 0.59
N ARG A 180 19.16 -3.87 0.20
CA ARG A 180 18.85 -5.28 -0.10
C ARG A 180 18.15 -5.98 1.06
N ARG A 181 18.60 -5.73 2.31
CA ARG A 181 18.02 -6.31 3.52
C ARG A 181 16.53 -5.94 3.67
N HIS A 182 16.20 -4.65 3.56
CA HIS A 182 14.82 -4.19 3.73
C HIS A 182 13.92 -4.53 2.55
N LEU A 183 14.48 -4.73 1.34
CA LEU A 183 13.72 -5.29 0.23
C LEU A 183 13.31 -6.75 0.49
N THR A 184 14.20 -7.56 1.03
CA THR A 184 13.88 -8.95 1.40
C THR A 184 12.78 -8.99 2.46
N LEU A 185 12.89 -8.15 3.51
CA LEU A 185 11.88 -8.05 4.55
C LEU A 185 10.51 -7.61 4.00
N GLN A 186 10.46 -6.60 3.12
CA GLN A 186 9.19 -6.18 2.51
C GLN A 186 8.53 -7.28 1.67
N ARG A 187 9.31 -8.07 0.93
CA ARG A 187 8.79 -9.19 0.14
C ARG A 187 8.26 -10.32 1.01
N GLN A 188 8.89 -10.58 2.16
CA GLN A 188 8.43 -11.57 3.13
C GLN A 188 7.12 -11.17 3.81
N VAL A 189 6.92 -9.88 4.09
CA VAL A 189 5.66 -9.38 4.67
C VAL A 189 4.52 -9.35 3.65
N ALA A 190 4.84 -9.17 2.35
CA ALA A 190 3.85 -9.11 1.28
C ALA A 190 3.43 -10.49 0.74
N ALA A 191 4.11 -11.56 1.13
CA ALA A 191 3.81 -12.95 0.77
C ALA A 191 2.90 -13.60 1.82
#